data_AF-A0A5C4SGS7-F1
#
_entry.id   AF-A0A5C4SGS7-F1
#
_cell.length_a   1.000
_cell.length_b   1.000
_cell.length_c   1.000
_cell.angle_alpha   90.00
_cell.angle_beta   90.00
_cell.angle_gamma   90.00
#
_symmetry.space_group_name_H-M   'P 1'
#
loop_
_entity.id
_entity.type
_entity.pdbx_description
1 polymer ?
#
loop_
_entity_poly.entity_id
_entity_poly.type
_entity_poly.pdbx_seq_one_letter_code
_entity_poly.pdbx_strand_id
1 'polypeptide(L)'
;MEKIEGARLIGKTWHYYKRVPKRLVEAYGLPEFKRGSMHTKDPDKAKQLARAMLTELDDLAAKLDSVSERAKVFGDLSPKEQVRLESDLARNVRALPADQKQLIQKAGGVWEAGVAMREHETRAAFQRAGLGADYALKDDMGEEYDPDDREFEEAQEAARIGLHEKKGKALRGTLTAVEVIEPTADAVTGLRGLLDKFCEAKGYVHTLKIKNKTRGQYEYAVRRFIEYHGDVPLADLTKKHLTSFARDFVKLPVSSRKDIRPLAFWDAVKIADREDLPRASARTRNQNLTLLKSLMAYAVNEGDRADDAGWSKYTVTEKKGKFSANREKRRHVFCRDEVKKIVAHTTKTRDSNTVDFWGPLFGAFHGLRLEEVSQLRVDDVVTAEG
;
A
#
# COMPACT_ATOMS: atom_id res chain seq x y z
N MET A 1 -22.76 10.28 -40.56
CA MET A 1 -21.48 10.63 -39.89
C MET A 1 -21.64 10.35 -38.42
N GLU A 2 -20.83 9.45 -37.88
CA GLU A 2 -20.84 9.11 -36.45
C GLU A 2 -20.54 10.37 -35.63
N LYS A 3 -21.39 10.71 -34.66
CA LYS A 3 -21.16 11.85 -33.77
C LYS A 3 -20.41 11.36 -32.55
N ILE A 4 -19.15 11.77 -32.42
CA ILE A 4 -18.33 11.51 -31.22
C ILE A 4 -18.37 12.77 -30.36
N GLU A 5 -18.86 12.67 -29.13
CA GLU A 5 -18.89 13.82 -28.22
C GLU A 5 -17.47 14.34 -27.96
N GLY A 6 -17.28 15.66 -28.08
CA GLY A 6 -15.97 16.30 -27.87
C GLY A 6 -15.00 16.15 -29.05
N ALA A 7 -15.41 15.52 -30.14
CA ALA A 7 -14.62 15.40 -31.36
C ALA A 7 -15.45 15.74 -32.61
N ARG A 8 -14.77 16.21 -33.66
CA ARG A 8 -15.37 16.46 -34.97
C ARG A 8 -14.46 15.93 -36.05
N LEU A 9 -15.04 15.27 -37.05
CA LEU A 9 -14.30 14.86 -38.24
C LEU A 9 -14.08 16.08 -39.15
N ILE A 10 -12.82 16.37 -39.46
CA ILE A 10 -12.42 17.44 -40.40
C ILE A 10 -11.57 16.80 -41.50
N GLY A 11 -12.08 16.79 -42.73
CA GLY A 11 -11.48 16.06 -43.84
C GLY A 11 -11.49 14.55 -43.57
N LYS A 12 -10.31 13.95 -43.41
CA LYS A 12 -10.15 12.50 -43.11
C LYS A 12 -9.70 12.21 -41.68
N THR A 13 -9.50 13.23 -40.84
CA THR A 13 -8.89 13.10 -39.52
C THR A 13 -9.84 13.63 -38.45
N TRP A 14 -9.86 12.98 -37.28
CA TRP A 14 -10.61 13.45 -36.13
C TRP A 14 -9.87 14.55 -35.39
N HIS A 15 -10.60 15.57 -34.94
CA HIS A 15 -10.09 16.70 -34.17
C HIS A 15 -10.87 16.87 -32.88
N TYR A 16 -10.19 17.27 -31.81
CA TYR A 16 -10.83 17.74 -30.59
C TYR A 16 -11.68 18.97 -30.90
N TYR A 17 -12.91 18.97 -30.43
CA TYR A 17 -13.83 20.08 -30.60
C TYR A 17 -14.84 20.13 -29.44
N LYS A 18 -14.42 20.69 -28.31
CA LYS A 18 -15.27 20.93 -27.14
C LYS A 18 -15.02 22.34 -26.60
N ARG A 19 -16.11 23.04 -26.24
CA ARG A 19 -16.02 24.30 -25.51
C ARG A 19 -15.60 24.01 -24.07
N VAL A 20 -14.58 24.69 -23.60
CA VAL A 20 -14.14 24.58 -22.20
C VAL A 20 -15.11 25.40 -21.34
N PRO A 21 -15.62 24.87 -20.21
CA PRO A 21 -16.44 25.64 -19.28
C PRO A 21 -15.80 26.98 -18.93
N LYS A 22 -16.57 28.08 -18.97
CA LYS A 22 -16.07 29.45 -18.70
C LYS A 22 -15.31 29.54 -17.38
N ARG A 23 -15.82 28.86 -16.34
CA ARG A 23 -15.15 28.77 -15.02
C ARG A 23 -13.74 28.16 -15.07
N LEU A 24 -13.50 27.18 -15.96
CA LEU A 24 -12.18 26.57 -16.15
C LEU A 24 -11.25 27.43 -16.99
N VAL A 25 -11.80 28.14 -17.98
CA VAL A 25 -11.08 29.16 -18.77
C VAL A 25 -10.56 30.26 -17.87
N GLU A 26 -11.43 30.79 -16.99
CA GLU A 26 -11.09 31.87 -16.07
C GLU A 26 -10.15 31.42 -14.95
N ALA A 27 -10.31 30.20 -14.43
CA ALA A 27 -9.47 29.66 -13.37
C ALA A 27 -8.07 29.28 -13.86
N TYR A 28 -7.98 28.49 -14.95
CA TYR A 28 -6.73 27.87 -15.39
C TYR A 28 -6.09 28.55 -16.62
N GLY A 29 -6.62 29.69 -17.07
CA GLY A 29 -6.14 30.37 -18.28
C GLY A 29 -6.25 29.52 -19.55
N LEU A 30 -7.20 28.59 -19.57
CA LEU A 30 -7.38 27.66 -20.69
C LEU A 30 -8.00 28.36 -21.90
N PRO A 31 -7.75 27.90 -23.13
CA PRO A 31 -8.45 28.41 -24.30
C PRO A 31 -9.94 28.11 -24.22
N GLU A 32 -10.78 29.03 -24.74
CA GLU A 32 -12.26 28.86 -24.76
C GLU A 32 -12.73 27.57 -25.42
N PHE A 33 -11.92 27.03 -26.34
CA PHE A 33 -12.15 25.76 -26.98
C PHE A 33 -10.89 24.91 -26.93
N LYS A 34 -11.04 23.64 -26.53
CA LYS A 34 -9.99 22.63 -26.70
C LYS A 34 -10.07 22.13 -28.15
N ARG A 35 -9.14 22.62 -28.98
CA ARG A 35 -9.03 22.33 -30.42
C ARG A 35 -7.68 21.72 -30.72
N GLY A 36 -7.64 20.72 -31.60
CA GLY A 36 -6.38 20.07 -32.01
C GLY A 36 -6.64 18.81 -32.83
N SER A 37 -5.67 18.40 -33.66
CA SER A 37 -5.79 17.13 -34.36
C SER A 37 -5.57 15.96 -33.40
N MET A 38 -6.37 14.91 -33.55
CA MET A 38 -6.21 13.66 -32.80
C MET A 38 -5.29 12.68 -33.55
N HIS A 39 -4.80 13.06 -34.73
CA HIS A 39 -3.93 12.26 -35.61
C HIS A 39 -4.45 10.84 -35.89
N THR A 40 -5.77 10.66 -35.87
CA THR A 40 -6.42 9.38 -36.15
C THR A 40 -7.56 9.56 -37.14
N LYS A 41 -7.69 8.58 -38.04
CA LYS A 41 -8.83 8.43 -38.95
C LYS A 41 -9.85 7.41 -38.40
N ASP A 42 -9.39 6.58 -37.46
CA ASP A 42 -10.15 5.53 -36.81
C ASP A 42 -11.13 6.13 -35.78
N PRO A 43 -12.45 5.91 -35.93
CA PRO A 43 -13.47 6.43 -35.02
C PRO A 43 -13.39 5.85 -33.60
N ASP A 44 -13.00 4.58 -33.41
CA ASP A 44 -12.92 3.97 -32.08
C ASP A 44 -11.77 4.59 -31.27
N LYS A 45 -10.63 4.76 -31.92
CA LYS A 45 -9.48 5.47 -31.34
C LYS A 45 -9.80 6.94 -31.05
N ALA A 46 -10.58 7.59 -31.92
CA ALA A 46 -11.06 8.96 -31.68
C ALA A 46 -11.98 9.02 -30.45
N LYS A 47 -12.89 8.05 -30.28
CA LYS A 47 -13.78 7.96 -29.11
C LYS A 47 -13.02 7.81 -27.79
N GLN A 48 -11.98 6.96 -27.77
CA GLN A 48 -11.12 6.81 -26.59
C GLN A 48 -10.40 8.11 -26.22
N LEU A 49 -9.80 8.78 -27.20
CA LEU A 49 -9.07 10.04 -27.01
C LEU A 49 -10.01 11.19 -26.60
N ALA A 50 -11.21 11.26 -27.17
CA ALA A 50 -12.22 12.25 -26.78
C ALA A 50 -12.70 12.03 -25.34
N ARG A 51 -12.93 10.77 -24.94
CA ARG A 51 -13.30 10.42 -23.56
C ARG A 51 -12.21 10.81 -22.57
N ALA A 52 -10.94 10.55 -22.87
CA ALA A 52 -9.82 10.96 -22.03
C ALA A 52 -9.77 12.49 -21.85
N MET A 53 -9.95 13.26 -22.92
CA MET A 53 -10.00 14.72 -22.86
C MET A 53 -11.20 15.24 -22.04
N LEU A 54 -12.37 14.61 -22.15
CA LEU A 54 -13.53 14.97 -21.33
C LEU A 54 -13.26 14.69 -19.84
N THR A 55 -12.69 13.52 -19.52
CA THR A 55 -12.28 13.18 -18.15
C THR A 55 -11.28 14.20 -17.59
N GLU A 56 -10.30 14.65 -18.38
CA GLU A 56 -9.39 15.73 -17.92
C GLU A 56 -10.13 17.03 -17.56
N LEU A 57 -11.15 17.40 -18.34
CA LEU A 57 -11.95 18.61 -18.05
C LEU A 57 -12.83 18.41 -16.82
N ASP A 58 -13.40 17.23 -16.64
CA ASP A 58 -14.18 16.86 -15.46
C ASP A 58 -13.30 16.84 -14.20
N ASP A 59 -12.07 16.32 -14.30
CA ASP A 59 -11.09 16.33 -13.22
C ASP A 59 -10.69 17.76 -12.84
N LEU A 60 -10.46 18.64 -13.82
CA LEU A 60 -10.18 20.06 -13.57
C LEU A 60 -11.37 20.79 -12.93
N ALA A 61 -12.59 20.43 -13.33
CA ALA A 61 -13.82 20.93 -12.72
C ALA A 61 -13.94 20.46 -11.26
N ALA A 62 -13.73 19.17 -10.99
CA ALA A 62 -13.75 18.61 -9.64
C ALA A 62 -12.69 19.26 -8.74
N LYS A 63 -11.47 19.50 -9.26
CA LYS A 63 -10.43 20.24 -8.55
C LYS A 63 -10.82 21.68 -8.25
N LEU A 64 -11.45 22.37 -9.20
CA LEU A 64 -11.89 23.76 -8.99
C LEU A 64 -13.00 23.87 -7.95
N ASP A 65 -13.88 22.87 -7.88
CA ASP A 65 -15.01 22.84 -6.96
C ASP A 65 -14.58 22.37 -5.56
N SER A 66 -13.60 21.46 -5.45
CA SER A 66 -13.09 20.93 -4.18
C SER A 66 -12.18 21.93 -3.43
N VAL A 67 -12.51 22.23 -2.18
CA VAL A 67 -11.67 23.03 -1.26
C VAL A 67 -10.39 22.26 -0.93
N SER A 68 -10.49 20.96 -0.68
CA SER A 68 -9.38 20.06 -0.37
C SER A 68 -8.36 19.98 -1.51
N GLU A 69 -8.81 19.81 -2.75
CA GLU A 69 -7.90 19.74 -3.91
C GLU A 69 -7.18 21.06 -4.14
N ARG A 70 -7.88 22.19 -4.01
CA ARG A 70 -7.26 23.53 -4.07
C ARG A 70 -6.27 23.74 -2.93
N ALA A 71 -6.57 23.26 -1.73
CA ALA A 71 -5.66 23.41 -0.59
C ALA A 71 -4.35 22.65 -0.77
N LYS A 72 -4.36 21.46 -1.41
CA LYS A 72 -3.16 20.66 -1.69
C LYS A 72 -2.16 21.36 -2.61
N VAL A 73 -2.63 22.22 -3.51
CA VAL A 73 -1.82 22.91 -4.52
C VAL A 73 -1.77 24.43 -4.31
N PHE A 74 -2.03 24.91 -3.09
CA PHE A 74 -2.19 26.34 -2.80
C PHE A 74 -1.04 27.22 -3.35
N GLY A 75 0.20 26.76 -3.24
CA GLY A 75 1.38 27.47 -3.75
C GLY A 75 1.45 27.59 -5.28
N ASP A 76 0.77 26.70 -6.00
CA ASP A 76 0.70 26.67 -7.46
C ASP A 76 -0.55 27.39 -8.01
N LEU A 77 -1.47 27.80 -7.13
CA LEU A 77 -2.68 28.55 -7.50
C LEU A 77 -2.34 29.99 -7.89
N SER A 78 -3.15 30.55 -8.80
CA SER A 78 -3.07 31.97 -9.11
C SER A 78 -3.49 32.85 -7.91
N PRO A 79 -3.06 34.12 -7.82
CA PRO A 79 -3.45 35.00 -6.71
C PRO A 79 -4.97 35.12 -6.53
N LYS A 80 -5.74 35.09 -7.63
CA LYS A 80 -7.21 35.13 -7.57
C LYS A 80 -7.81 33.86 -6.95
N GLU A 81 -7.20 32.71 -7.23
CA GLU A 81 -7.64 31.42 -6.67
C GLU A 81 -7.26 31.27 -5.21
N GLN A 82 -6.10 31.78 -4.80
CA GLN A 82 -5.69 31.85 -3.40
C GLN A 82 -6.70 32.65 -2.59
N VAL A 83 -7.05 33.87 -3.03
CA VAL A 83 -8.06 34.72 -2.37
C VAL A 83 -9.43 34.03 -2.33
N ARG A 84 -9.83 33.36 -3.41
CA ARG A 84 -11.10 32.63 -3.45
C ARG A 84 -11.10 31.45 -2.47
N LEU A 85 -10.01 30.69 -2.41
CA LEU A 85 -9.87 29.60 -1.46
C LEU A 85 -9.90 30.11 -0.02
N GLU A 86 -9.17 31.17 0.30
CA GLU A 86 -9.19 31.80 1.63
C GLU A 86 -10.60 32.26 2.01
N SER A 87 -11.36 32.83 1.08
CA SER A 87 -12.75 33.21 1.30
C SER A 87 -13.65 31.99 1.55
N ASP A 88 -13.47 30.91 0.79
CA ASP A 88 -14.22 29.66 0.99
C ASP A 88 -13.90 29.05 2.37
N LEU A 89 -12.61 29.01 2.74
CA LEU A 89 -12.15 28.54 4.06
C LEU A 89 -12.69 29.40 5.19
N ALA A 90 -12.66 30.73 5.06
CA ALA A 90 -13.20 31.64 6.07
C ALA A 90 -14.71 31.47 6.26
N ARG A 91 -15.46 31.18 5.19
CA ARG A 91 -16.88 30.85 5.28
C ARG A 91 -17.08 29.52 6.00
N ASN A 92 -16.32 28.49 5.65
CA ASN A 92 -16.42 27.18 6.26
C ASN A 92 -16.07 27.22 7.76
N VAL A 93 -15.01 27.93 8.14
CA VAL A 93 -14.64 28.16 9.56
C VAL A 93 -15.74 28.88 10.33
N ARG A 94 -16.44 29.86 9.72
CA ARG A 94 -17.58 30.53 10.37
C ARG A 94 -18.77 29.61 10.60
N ALA A 95 -18.93 28.56 9.80
CA ALA A 95 -20.00 27.57 9.96
C ALA A 95 -19.71 26.54 11.07
N LEU A 96 -18.46 26.47 11.58
CA LEU A 96 -18.08 25.48 12.58
C LEU A 96 -18.73 25.71 13.97
N PRO A 97 -18.89 24.65 14.76
CA PRO A 97 -19.12 24.70 16.21
C PRO A 97 -18.05 25.52 16.97
N ALA A 98 -18.41 26.05 18.14
CA ALA A 98 -17.55 26.98 18.89
C ALA A 98 -16.23 26.37 19.38
N ASP A 99 -16.26 25.11 19.80
CA ASP A 99 -15.09 24.32 20.20
C ASP A 99 -14.10 24.12 19.04
N GLN A 100 -14.61 23.84 17.84
CA GLN A 100 -13.81 23.66 16.63
C GLN A 100 -13.22 24.99 16.13
N LYS A 101 -13.99 26.09 16.23
CA LYS A 101 -13.48 27.45 15.94
C LYS A 101 -12.32 27.83 16.84
N GLN A 102 -12.46 27.60 18.15
CA GLN A 102 -11.39 27.85 19.12
C GLN A 102 -10.14 27.03 18.81
N LEU A 103 -10.33 25.80 18.35
CA LEU A 103 -9.23 24.89 18.01
C LEU A 103 -8.42 25.38 16.80
N ILE A 104 -9.08 25.87 15.74
CA ILE A 104 -8.42 26.54 14.60
C ILE A 104 -7.76 27.85 15.03
N GLN A 105 -8.45 28.67 15.83
CA GLN A 105 -7.93 29.96 16.29
C GLN A 105 -6.67 29.77 17.15
N LYS A 106 -6.68 28.78 18.06
CA LYS A 106 -5.54 28.45 18.91
C LYS A 106 -4.34 27.94 18.11
N ALA A 107 -4.59 27.25 17.00
CA ALA A 107 -3.53 26.81 16.10
C ALA A 107 -2.91 27.96 15.28
N GLY A 108 -3.59 29.12 15.17
CA GLY A 108 -3.12 30.27 14.40
C GLY A 108 -3.75 30.41 13.02
N GLY A 109 -4.65 29.50 12.65
CA GLY A 109 -5.26 29.47 11.32
C GLY A 109 -5.50 28.05 10.83
N VAL A 110 -6.15 27.93 9.67
CA VAL A 110 -6.45 26.64 9.04
C VAL A 110 -5.17 25.92 8.60
N TRP A 111 -4.19 26.65 8.10
CA TRP A 111 -2.93 26.09 7.61
C TRP A 111 -2.06 25.59 8.77
N GLU A 112 -1.94 26.40 9.82
CA GLU A 112 -1.21 26.11 11.03
C GLU A 112 -1.88 24.96 11.80
N ALA A 113 -3.21 24.88 11.79
CA ALA A 113 -3.94 23.71 12.29
C ALA A 113 -3.56 22.43 11.52
N GLY A 114 -3.38 22.51 10.20
CA GLY A 114 -2.89 21.38 9.39
C GLY A 114 -1.46 20.96 9.72
N VAL A 115 -0.58 21.92 10.02
CA VAL A 115 0.79 21.64 10.49
C VAL A 115 0.75 20.98 11.87
N ALA A 116 0.05 21.58 12.83
CA ALA A 116 -0.09 21.07 14.19
C ALA A 116 -0.73 19.67 14.22
N MET A 117 -1.67 19.39 13.30
CA MET A 117 -2.26 18.07 13.13
C MET A 117 -1.18 17.04 12.80
N ARG A 118 -0.41 17.30 11.73
CA ARG A 118 0.67 16.40 11.28
C ARG A 118 1.74 16.23 12.35
N GLU A 119 2.08 17.28 13.09
CA GLU A 119 3.02 17.20 14.20
C GLU A 119 2.52 16.28 15.31
N HIS A 120 1.27 16.43 15.73
CA HIS A 120 0.69 15.56 16.76
C HIS A 120 0.58 14.10 16.31
N GLU A 121 0.21 13.85 15.06
CA GLU A 121 0.15 12.49 14.51
C GLU A 121 1.53 11.86 14.36
N THR A 122 2.50 12.60 13.83
CA THR A 122 3.90 12.13 13.70
C THR A 122 4.49 11.85 15.07
N ARG A 123 4.23 12.72 16.06
CA ARG A 123 4.74 12.57 17.42
C ARG A 123 4.10 11.38 18.14
N ALA A 124 2.79 11.19 18.00
CA ALA A 124 2.11 10.01 18.52
C ALA A 124 2.66 8.73 17.88
N ALA A 125 2.81 8.68 16.55
CA ALA A 125 3.34 7.53 15.84
C ALA A 125 4.79 7.21 16.25
N PHE A 126 5.64 8.23 16.35
CA PHE A 126 7.02 8.10 16.80
C PHE A 126 7.11 7.56 18.23
N GLN A 127 6.38 8.18 19.17
CA GLN A 127 6.37 7.75 20.57
C GLN A 127 5.78 6.34 20.73
N ARG A 128 4.73 6.02 19.98
CA ARG A 128 4.12 4.67 19.98
C ARG A 128 5.07 3.60 19.45
N ALA A 129 5.93 3.93 18.49
CA ALA A 129 6.95 3.02 18.00
C ALA A 129 8.10 2.79 18.99
N GLY A 130 8.37 3.78 19.86
CA GLY A 130 9.38 3.70 20.93
C GLY A 130 8.86 3.21 22.29
N LEU A 131 7.54 3.04 22.44
CA LEU A 131 6.92 2.64 23.71
C LEU A 131 7.50 1.31 24.20
N GLY A 132 8.10 1.32 25.39
CA GLY A 132 8.75 0.15 26.00
C GLY A 132 10.08 -0.26 25.37
N ALA A 133 10.61 0.50 24.40
CA ALA A 133 11.88 0.19 23.74
C ALA A 133 13.08 0.32 24.69
N ASP A 134 13.05 1.28 25.61
CA ASP A 134 14.12 1.47 26.60
C ASP A 134 14.19 0.29 27.57
N TYR A 135 13.05 -0.24 28.03
CA TYR A 135 13.02 -1.43 28.88
C TYR A 135 13.36 -2.71 28.12
N ALA A 136 12.98 -2.83 26.85
CA ALA A 136 13.43 -3.93 26.01
C ALA A 136 14.96 -3.94 25.83
N LEU A 137 15.59 -2.75 25.75
CA LEU A 137 17.04 -2.61 25.73
C LEU A 137 17.69 -3.01 27.06
N LYS A 138 17.11 -2.60 28.19
CA LYS A 138 17.57 -3.03 29.53
C LYS A 138 17.47 -4.55 29.70
N ASP A 139 16.37 -5.15 29.25
CA ASP A 139 16.17 -6.60 29.23
C ASP A 139 17.26 -7.30 28.39
N ASP A 140 17.55 -6.79 27.18
CA ASP A 140 18.57 -7.34 26.28
C ASP A 140 20.01 -7.19 26.85
N MET A 141 20.27 -6.13 27.62
CA MET A 141 21.57 -5.90 28.27
C MET A 141 21.69 -6.57 29.65
N GLY A 142 20.63 -7.16 30.18
CA GLY A 142 20.60 -7.76 31.51
C GLY A 142 20.75 -6.75 32.64
N GLU A 143 20.30 -5.50 32.43
CA GLU A 143 20.27 -4.48 33.47
C GLU A 143 19.11 -4.76 34.44
N GLU A 144 19.39 -4.67 35.75
CA GLU A 144 18.38 -4.80 36.80
C GLU A 144 17.62 -3.47 36.95
N TYR A 145 16.30 -3.52 37.01
CA TYR A 145 15.42 -2.37 37.22
C TYR A 145 14.20 -2.77 38.05
N ASP A 146 13.54 -1.79 38.67
CA ASP A 146 12.30 -2.01 39.41
C ASP A 146 11.13 -2.23 38.42
N PRO A 147 10.41 -3.36 38.49
CA PRO A 147 9.23 -3.59 37.66
C PRO A 147 8.14 -2.52 37.80
N ASP A 148 7.99 -1.92 38.98
CA ASP A 148 6.99 -0.89 39.24
C ASP A 148 7.34 0.43 38.50
N ASP A 149 8.64 0.74 38.38
CA ASP A 149 9.12 1.90 37.60
C ASP A 149 8.81 1.74 36.11
N ARG A 150 8.95 0.51 35.58
CA ARG A 150 8.59 0.19 34.19
C ARG A 150 7.10 0.41 33.95
N GLU A 151 6.24 -0.14 34.80
CA GLU A 151 4.79 0.03 34.64
C GLU A 151 4.39 1.52 34.70
N PHE A 152 5.00 2.29 35.60
CA PHE A 152 4.70 3.70 35.76
C PHE A 152 5.15 4.53 34.54
N GLU A 153 6.37 4.31 34.04
CA GLU A 153 6.90 5.02 32.87
C GLU A 153 6.14 4.65 31.59
N GLU A 154 5.88 3.36 31.34
CA GLU A 154 5.09 2.92 30.19
C GLU A 154 3.66 3.49 30.23
N ALA A 155 3.04 3.56 31.42
CA ALA A 155 1.73 4.18 31.59
C ALA A 155 1.75 5.69 31.30
N GLN A 156 2.78 6.41 31.74
CA GLN A 156 2.96 7.83 31.41
C GLN A 156 3.18 8.07 29.93
N GLU A 157 4.00 7.25 29.27
CA GLU A 157 4.24 7.32 27.84
C GLU A 157 2.96 7.04 27.05
N ALA A 158 2.22 5.99 27.42
CA ALA A 158 0.92 5.68 26.83
C ALA A 158 -0.08 6.85 26.98
N ALA A 159 -0.11 7.51 28.14
CA ALA A 159 -0.95 8.68 28.36
C ALA A 159 -0.55 9.88 27.47
N ARG A 160 0.76 10.11 27.28
CA ARG A 160 1.29 11.15 26.37
C ARG A 160 0.95 10.86 24.91
N ILE A 161 1.12 9.60 24.49
CA ILE A 161 0.72 9.14 23.14
C ILE A 161 -0.78 9.40 22.94
N GLY A 162 -1.62 8.94 23.88
CA GLY A 162 -3.07 9.12 23.81
C GLY A 162 -3.49 10.60 23.78
N LEU A 163 -2.74 11.50 24.43
CA LEU A 163 -2.98 12.95 24.34
C LEU A 163 -2.70 13.48 22.93
N HIS A 164 -1.58 13.08 22.33
CA HIS A 164 -1.24 13.49 20.96
C HIS A 164 -2.21 12.92 19.92
N GLU A 165 -2.63 11.65 20.07
CA GLU A 165 -3.66 11.03 19.23
C GLU A 165 -5.00 11.80 19.30
N LYS A 166 -5.46 12.14 20.52
CA LYS A 166 -6.68 12.94 20.72
C LYS A 166 -6.59 14.31 20.06
N LYS A 167 -5.46 15.01 20.20
CA LYS A 167 -5.24 16.34 19.60
C LYS A 167 -5.18 16.27 18.07
N GLY A 168 -4.43 15.30 17.52
CA GLY A 168 -4.37 15.05 16.08
C GLY A 168 -5.75 14.77 15.50
N LYS A 169 -6.52 13.87 16.13
CA LYS A 169 -7.89 13.54 15.74
C LYS A 169 -8.83 14.75 15.78
N ALA A 170 -8.74 15.59 16.81
CA ALA A 170 -9.57 16.79 16.92
C ALA A 170 -9.27 17.82 15.82
N LEU A 171 -7.98 18.08 15.55
CA LEU A 171 -7.54 18.96 14.45
C LEU A 171 -7.98 18.41 13.10
N ARG A 172 -7.77 17.12 12.87
CA ARG A 172 -8.19 16.44 11.64
C ARG A 172 -9.68 16.54 11.41
N GLY A 173 -10.50 16.19 12.41
CA GLY A 173 -11.95 16.29 12.32
C GLY A 173 -12.41 17.72 12.01
N THR A 174 -11.73 18.72 12.59
CA THR A 174 -12.03 20.12 12.32
C THR A 174 -11.62 20.53 10.89
N LEU A 175 -10.45 20.11 10.42
CA LEU A 175 -9.98 20.36 9.05
C LEU A 175 -10.82 19.65 7.98
N THR A 176 -11.37 18.48 8.32
CA THR A 176 -12.37 17.80 7.49
C THR A 176 -13.68 18.57 7.47
N ALA A 177 -14.15 19.09 8.60
CA ALA A 177 -15.37 19.88 8.68
C ALA A 177 -15.28 21.21 7.89
N VAL A 178 -14.08 21.76 7.70
CA VAL A 178 -13.85 22.92 6.82
C VAL A 178 -13.49 22.56 5.37
N GLU A 179 -13.61 21.28 5.01
CA GLU A 179 -13.37 20.73 3.67
C GLU A 179 -11.92 20.87 3.18
N VAL A 180 -10.96 21.13 4.07
CA VAL A 180 -9.53 21.21 3.77
C VAL A 180 -8.95 19.80 3.59
N ILE A 181 -9.48 18.85 4.35
CA ILE A 181 -9.17 17.43 4.26
C ILE A 181 -10.45 16.73 3.82
N GLU A 182 -10.37 15.84 2.83
CA GLU A 182 -11.56 15.08 2.45
C GLU A 182 -12.05 14.19 3.60
N PRO A 183 -13.37 14.09 3.82
CA PRO A 183 -13.94 13.12 4.74
C PRO A 183 -13.60 11.73 4.22
N THR A 184 -12.58 11.14 4.82
CA THR A 184 -12.19 9.76 4.62
C THR A 184 -12.54 9.03 5.91
N ALA A 185 -13.22 7.89 5.80
CA ALA A 185 -13.37 7.05 6.96
C ALA A 185 -11.94 6.67 7.42
N ASP A 186 -11.65 6.97 8.68
CA ASP A 186 -10.43 6.58 9.37
C ASP A 186 -9.08 7.08 8.83
N ALA A 187 -8.96 8.40 8.73
CA ALA A 187 -7.70 9.09 8.45
C ALA A 187 -6.63 9.05 9.59
N VAL A 188 -6.84 8.26 10.65
CA VAL A 188 -5.81 7.87 11.65
C VAL A 188 -5.16 6.52 11.30
N THR A 189 -5.77 5.75 10.40
CA THR A 189 -5.32 4.41 10.06
C THR A 189 -4.24 4.51 8.97
N GLY A 190 -2.98 4.23 9.32
CA GLY A 190 -1.91 3.96 8.36
C GLY A 190 -2.02 2.55 7.77
N LEU A 191 -1.08 2.14 6.92
CA LEU A 191 -1.06 0.77 6.38
C LEU A 191 -1.00 -0.31 7.47
N ARG A 192 -0.42 0.01 8.63
CA ARG A 192 -0.37 -0.90 9.78
C ARG A 192 -1.76 -1.17 10.36
N GLY A 193 -2.57 -0.14 10.59
CA GLY A 193 -3.93 -0.34 11.09
C GLY A 193 -4.84 -1.01 10.06
N LEU A 194 -4.66 -0.70 8.77
CA LEU A 194 -5.39 -1.36 7.69
C LEU A 194 -5.07 -2.85 7.60
N LEU A 195 -3.80 -3.21 7.80
CA LEU A 195 -3.35 -4.59 7.84
C LEU A 195 -4.08 -5.38 8.93
N ASP A 196 -4.15 -4.84 10.15
CA ASP A 196 -4.80 -5.53 11.27
C ASP A 196 -6.29 -5.75 10.98
N LYS A 197 -7.01 -4.68 10.59
CA LYS A 197 -8.43 -4.78 10.16
C LYS A 197 -8.63 -5.82 9.06
N PHE A 198 -7.81 -5.77 8.01
CA PHE A 198 -7.89 -6.69 6.88
C PHE A 198 -7.64 -8.14 7.31
N CYS A 199 -6.62 -8.38 8.14
CA CYS A 199 -6.28 -9.72 8.60
C CYS A 199 -7.36 -10.28 9.51
N GLU A 200 -7.94 -9.48 10.40
CA GLU A 200 -9.07 -9.90 11.24
C GLU A 200 -10.29 -10.26 10.37
N ALA A 201 -10.68 -9.38 9.45
CA ALA A 201 -11.80 -9.60 8.54
C ALA A 201 -11.62 -10.85 7.66
N LYS A 202 -10.38 -11.21 7.31
CA LYS A 202 -10.06 -12.42 6.53
C LYS A 202 -9.76 -13.66 7.37
N GLY A 203 -9.81 -13.56 8.70
CA GLY A 203 -9.45 -14.66 9.60
C GLY A 203 -7.97 -15.04 9.57
N TYR A 204 -7.10 -14.15 9.08
CA TYR A 204 -5.64 -14.32 9.08
C TYR A 204 -5.07 -13.96 10.44
N VAL A 205 -5.37 -14.74 11.46
CA VAL A 205 -4.98 -14.42 12.85
C VAL A 205 -3.80 -15.28 13.28
N HIS A 206 -2.84 -14.69 14.01
CA HIS A 206 -1.81 -15.44 14.71
C HIS A 206 -2.41 -16.08 15.96
N THR A 207 -2.12 -17.35 16.22
CA THR A 207 -2.45 -17.99 17.49
C THR A 207 -1.19 -18.18 18.32
N LEU A 208 -1.36 -18.40 19.63
CA LEU A 208 -0.23 -18.68 20.55
C LEU A 208 0.64 -19.86 20.07
N LYS A 209 0.05 -20.82 19.34
CA LYS A 209 0.75 -22.02 18.87
C LYS A 209 1.18 -21.94 17.40
N ILE A 210 0.48 -21.16 16.56
CA ILE A 210 0.66 -21.21 15.10
C ILE A 210 0.70 -19.80 14.52
N LYS A 211 1.81 -19.49 13.82
CA LYS A 211 1.89 -18.26 13.02
C LYS A 211 1.23 -18.47 11.65
N ASN A 212 0.19 -17.68 11.36
CA ASN A 212 -0.43 -17.65 10.04
C ASN A 212 0.55 -17.13 8.98
N LYS A 213 0.87 -17.99 8.01
CA LYS A 213 1.82 -17.69 6.93
C LYS A 213 1.36 -16.53 6.05
N THR A 214 0.07 -16.45 5.76
CA THR A 214 -0.51 -15.39 4.92
C THR A 214 -0.41 -14.04 5.61
N ARG A 215 -0.78 -13.95 6.90
CA ARG A 215 -0.57 -12.73 7.69
C ARG A 215 0.89 -12.29 7.67
N GLY A 216 1.83 -13.21 7.89
CA GLY A 216 3.26 -12.89 7.86
C GLY A 216 3.75 -12.35 6.50
N GLN A 217 3.13 -12.74 5.38
CA GLN A 217 3.44 -12.16 4.07
C GLN A 217 2.96 -10.71 3.95
N TYR A 218 1.75 -10.42 4.43
CA TYR A 218 1.22 -9.06 4.45
C TYR A 218 2.02 -8.16 5.39
N GLU A 219 2.33 -8.63 6.61
CA GLU A 219 3.19 -7.94 7.57
C GLU A 219 4.54 -7.58 6.96
N TYR A 220 5.18 -8.53 6.27
CA TYR A 220 6.44 -8.26 5.60
C TYR A 220 6.32 -7.17 4.52
N ALA A 221 5.28 -7.24 3.68
CA ALA A 221 5.06 -6.26 2.61
C ALA A 221 4.81 -4.86 3.17
N VAL A 222 3.94 -4.74 4.19
CA VAL A 222 3.61 -3.49 4.85
C VAL A 222 4.83 -2.93 5.58
N ARG A 223 5.55 -3.74 6.34
CA ARG A 223 6.75 -3.31 7.06
C ARG A 223 7.81 -2.75 6.11
N ARG A 224 8.14 -3.46 5.03
CA ARG A 224 9.11 -2.98 4.03
C ARG A 224 8.67 -1.68 3.36
N PHE A 225 7.36 -1.51 3.13
CA PHE A 225 6.82 -0.28 2.55
C PHE A 225 6.94 0.90 3.53
N ILE A 226 6.59 0.69 4.80
CA ILE A 226 6.70 1.71 5.86
C ILE A 226 8.17 2.06 6.12
N GLU A 227 9.08 1.09 6.19
CA GLU A 227 10.51 1.36 6.31
C GLU A 227 11.06 2.22 5.16
N TYR A 228 10.45 2.13 3.97
CA TYR A 228 10.89 2.84 2.77
C TYR A 228 10.29 4.26 2.67
N HIS A 229 9.02 4.45 3.06
CA HIS A 229 8.28 5.70 2.89
C HIS A 229 7.97 6.46 4.19
N GLY A 230 8.19 5.83 5.34
CA GLY A 230 7.52 6.20 6.59
C GLY A 230 6.10 5.65 6.66
N ASP A 231 5.46 5.79 7.83
CA ASP A 231 4.07 5.40 8.03
C ASP A 231 3.14 6.50 7.49
N VAL A 232 3.04 6.54 6.16
CA VAL A 232 2.23 7.53 5.44
C VAL A 232 0.74 7.20 5.65
N PRO A 233 -0.11 8.18 6.02
CA PRO A 233 -1.55 7.98 6.13
C PRO A 233 -2.17 7.40 4.85
N LEU A 234 -3.20 6.57 4.99
CA LEU A 234 -3.88 5.94 3.83
C LEU A 234 -4.40 6.96 2.83
N ALA A 235 -4.84 8.13 3.29
CA ALA A 235 -5.32 9.21 2.43
C ALA A 235 -4.22 9.82 1.54
N ASP A 236 -2.97 9.83 2.02
CA ASP A 236 -1.82 10.44 1.35
C ASP A 236 -1.05 9.46 0.45
N LEU A 237 -1.42 8.18 0.50
CA LEU A 237 -0.87 7.17 -0.40
C LEU A 237 -1.26 7.46 -1.85
N THR A 238 -0.23 7.48 -2.71
CA THR A 238 -0.37 7.75 -4.15
C THR A 238 0.34 6.67 -4.96
N LYS A 239 0.02 6.58 -6.26
CA LYS A 239 0.72 5.68 -7.20
C LYS A 239 2.24 5.89 -7.22
N LYS A 240 2.75 7.09 -6.92
CA LYS A 240 4.19 7.39 -6.89
C LYS A 240 4.91 6.62 -5.78
N HIS A 241 4.28 6.43 -4.61
CA HIS A 241 4.82 5.62 -3.53
C HIS A 241 5.01 4.17 -4.01
N LEU A 242 3.94 3.55 -4.54
CA LEU A 242 4.01 2.19 -5.08
C LEU A 242 5.07 2.04 -6.20
N THR A 243 5.22 3.06 -7.05
CA THR A 243 6.18 3.05 -8.16
C THR A 243 7.64 3.11 -7.68
N SER A 244 7.95 4.01 -6.74
CA SER A 244 9.31 4.17 -6.21
C SER A 244 9.71 2.97 -5.36
N PHE A 245 8.81 2.47 -4.52
CA PHE A 245 9.01 1.22 -3.78
C PHE A 245 9.27 0.04 -4.72
N ALA A 246 8.46 -0.13 -5.78
CA ALA A 246 8.66 -1.22 -6.75
C ALA A 246 10.03 -1.17 -7.43
N ARG A 247 10.50 0.04 -7.79
CA ARG A 247 11.82 0.23 -8.40
C ARG A 247 12.94 -0.26 -7.49
N ASP A 248 12.89 0.10 -6.22
CA ASP A 248 14.00 -0.11 -5.28
C ASP A 248 13.88 -1.42 -4.48
N PHE A 249 12.70 -2.05 -4.44
CA PHE A 249 12.49 -3.33 -3.74
C PHE A 249 13.48 -4.42 -4.17
N VAL A 250 13.84 -4.48 -5.45
CA VAL A 250 14.77 -5.47 -5.99
C VAL A 250 16.20 -5.29 -5.46
N LYS A 251 16.49 -4.18 -4.77
CA LYS A 251 17.78 -3.96 -4.08
C LYS A 251 17.86 -4.66 -2.73
N LEU A 252 16.72 -5.07 -2.15
CA LEU A 252 16.72 -5.77 -0.87
C LEU A 252 17.49 -7.11 -0.96
N PRO A 253 18.25 -7.48 0.08
CA PRO A 253 18.87 -8.80 0.14
C PRO A 253 17.86 -9.92 0.33
N VAL A 254 18.19 -11.10 -0.19
CA VAL A 254 17.59 -12.37 0.17
C VAL A 254 18.51 -13.04 1.20
N SER A 255 18.18 -12.90 2.48
CA SER A 255 18.96 -13.47 3.58
C SER A 255 18.09 -14.05 4.67
N SER A 256 18.51 -15.20 5.22
CA SER A 256 17.95 -15.80 6.42
C SER A 256 18.63 -15.33 7.71
N ARG A 257 19.71 -14.55 7.61
CA ARG A 257 20.53 -14.14 8.74
C ARG A 257 19.76 -13.23 9.71
N LYS A 258 19.98 -13.46 11.01
CA LYS A 258 19.26 -12.78 12.10
C LYS A 258 19.67 -11.31 12.27
N ASP A 259 20.90 -10.96 11.94
CA ASP A 259 21.44 -9.59 12.00
C ASP A 259 20.93 -8.69 10.87
N ILE A 260 20.53 -9.28 9.72
CA ILE A 260 20.04 -8.53 8.55
C ILE A 260 18.52 -8.38 8.53
N ARG A 261 17.80 -9.42 8.93
CA ARG A 261 16.32 -9.47 8.89
C ARG A 261 15.58 -8.33 9.59
N PRO A 262 16.01 -7.83 10.76
CA PRO A 262 15.32 -6.75 11.47
C PRO A 262 15.68 -5.36 10.94
N LEU A 263 16.73 -5.23 10.13
CA LEU A 263 17.18 -3.93 9.63
C LEU A 263 16.15 -3.26 8.74
N ALA A 264 16.08 -1.94 8.87
CA ALA A 264 15.32 -1.07 7.99
C ALA A 264 15.78 -1.22 6.53
N PHE A 265 14.88 -0.89 5.61
CA PHE A 265 15.05 -1.13 4.18
C PHE A 265 16.43 -0.74 3.64
N TRP A 266 16.84 0.52 3.86
CA TRP A 266 18.10 1.03 3.29
C TRP A 266 19.35 0.50 4.00
N ASP A 267 19.27 0.17 5.28
CA ASP A 267 20.40 -0.42 5.99
C ASP A 267 20.63 -1.87 5.57
N ALA A 268 19.56 -2.62 5.32
CA ALA A 268 19.65 -3.94 4.71
C ALA A 268 20.27 -3.89 3.30
N VAL A 269 19.94 -2.87 2.50
CA VAL A 269 20.54 -2.64 1.17
C VAL A 269 22.03 -2.34 1.29
N LYS A 270 22.46 -1.46 2.21
CA LYS A 270 23.88 -1.15 2.42
C LYS A 270 24.71 -2.39 2.76
N ILE A 271 24.21 -3.27 3.62
CA ILE A 271 24.89 -4.53 3.96
C ILE A 271 24.97 -5.43 2.73
N ALA A 272 23.86 -5.54 1.98
CA ALA A 272 23.83 -6.33 0.78
C ALA A 272 24.82 -5.83 -0.29
N ASP A 273 25.01 -4.52 -0.41
CA ASP A 273 26.00 -3.90 -1.29
C ASP A 273 27.43 -4.18 -0.82
N ARG A 274 27.69 -4.06 0.49
CA ARG A 274 29.00 -4.30 1.09
C ARG A 274 29.44 -5.76 1.00
N GLU A 275 28.51 -6.69 1.17
CA GLU A 275 28.78 -8.13 1.28
C GLU A 275 28.37 -8.92 0.03
N ASP A 276 28.00 -8.22 -1.05
CA ASP A 276 27.53 -8.78 -2.33
C ASP A 276 26.45 -9.87 -2.17
N LEU A 277 25.44 -9.58 -1.34
CA LEU A 277 24.39 -10.55 -1.04
C LEU A 277 23.41 -10.71 -2.21
N PRO A 278 22.85 -11.93 -2.40
CA PRO A 278 21.80 -12.17 -3.39
C PRO A 278 20.61 -11.22 -3.22
N ARG A 279 20.03 -10.78 -4.34
CA ARG A 279 18.98 -9.74 -4.36
C ARG A 279 17.58 -10.29 -4.59
N ALA A 280 16.59 -9.55 -4.11
CA ALA A 280 15.20 -9.90 -4.24
C ALA A 280 14.77 -9.97 -5.71
N SER A 281 14.11 -11.07 -6.08
CA SER A 281 13.66 -11.26 -7.46
C SER A 281 12.47 -10.35 -7.83
N ALA A 282 12.30 -10.10 -9.12
CA ALA A 282 11.11 -9.42 -9.66
C ALA A 282 9.80 -10.13 -9.28
N ARG A 283 9.83 -11.47 -9.15
CA ARG A 283 8.68 -12.25 -8.66
C ARG A 283 8.34 -11.91 -7.22
N THR A 284 9.35 -11.84 -6.34
CA THR A 284 9.18 -11.47 -4.93
C THR A 284 8.63 -10.05 -4.80
N ARG A 285 9.18 -9.10 -5.56
CA ARG A 285 8.64 -7.74 -5.66
C ARG A 285 7.17 -7.76 -6.05
N ASN A 286 6.82 -8.42 -7.17
CA ASN A 286 5.45 -8.43 -7.68
C ASN A 286 4.48 -9.04 -6.68
N GLN A 287 4.89 -10.09 -5.94
CA GLN A 287 4.09 -10.66 -4.86
C GLN A 287 3.80 -9.61 -3.77
N ASN A 288 4.81 -8.87 -3.33
CA ASN A 288 4.64 -7.82 -2.31
C ASN A 288 3.73 -6.69 -2.82
N LEU A 289 3.88 -6.27 -4.08
CA LEU A 289 3.00 -5.28 -4.69
C LEU A 289 1.55 -5.76 -4.77
N THR A 290 1.31 -7.05 -5.06
CA THR A 290 -0.04 -7.63 -5.07
C THR A 290 -0.67 -7.57 -3.68
N LEU A 291 0.08 -7.89 -2.63
CA LEU A 291 -0.40 -7.81 -1.24
C LEU A 291 -0.73 -6.37 -0.82
N LEU A 292 0.11 -5.41 -1.20
CA LEU A 292 -0.15 -3.99 -0.92
C LEU A 292 -1.39 -3.49 -1.68
N LYS A 293 -1.59 -3.94 -2.93
CA LYS A 293 -2.79 -3.59 -3.72
C LYS A 293 -4.07 -4.21 -3.16
N SER A 294 -4.02 -5.43 -2.61
CA SER A 294 -5.22 -6.03 -2.01
C SER A 294 -5.62 -5.31 -0.73
N LEU A 295 -4.67 -4.81 0.07
CA LEU A 295 -4.97 -3.92 1.18
C LEU A 295 -5.63 -2.63 0.69
N MET A 296 -5.07 -1.97 -0.32
CA MET A 296 -5.66 -0.74 -0.87
C MET A 296 -7.07 -0.95 -1.42
N ALA A 297 -7.30 -2.06 -2.14
CA ALA A 297 -8.63 -2.42 -2.63
C ALA A 297 -9.62 -2.68 -1.48
N TYR A 298 -9.15 -3.28 -0.38
CA TYR A 298 -9.97 -3.45 0.81
C TYR A 298 -10.33 -2.12 1.46
N ALA A 299 -9.37 -1.19 1.61
CA ALA A 299 -9.64 0.16 2.15
C ALA A 299 -10.73 0.90 1.35
N VAL A 300 -10.73 0.77 0.03
CA VAL A 300 -11.78 1.36 -0.82
C VAL A 300 -13.13 0.71 -0.57
N ASN A 301 -13.18 -0.63 -0.47
CA ASN A 301 -14.43 -1.37 -0.26
C ASN A 301 -15.05 -1.09 1.12
N GLU A 302 -14.24 -0.89 2.15
CA GLU A 302 -14.71 -0.56 3.50
C GLU A 302 -15.04 0.94 3.68
N GLY A 303 -14.79 1.77 2.67
CA GLY A 303 -15.02 3.21 2.73
C GLY A 303 -13.93 4.00 3.46
N ASP A 304 -12.85 3.34 3.90
CA ASP A 304 -11.65 3.97 4.47
C ASP A 304 -10.94 4.89 3.43
N ARG A 305 -11.28 4.73 2.14
CA ARG A 305 -10.82 5.60 1.06
C ARG A 305 -11.84 5.66 -0.08
N ALA A 306 -11.95 6.81 -0.75
CA ALA A 306 -12.86 6.99 -1.90
C ALA A 306 -12.40 6.24 -3.18
N ASP A 307 -11.09 6.15 -3.41
CA ASP A 307 -10.49 5.46 -4.56
C ASP A 307 -9.18 4.77 -4.18
N ASP A 308 -8.57 4.00 -5.09
CA ASP A 308 -7.31 3.29 -4.83
C ASP A 308 -6.05 4.05 -5.27
N ALA A 309 -6.17 5.36 -5.55
CA ALA A 309 -5.11 6.21 -6.11
C ALA A 309 -4.44 5.64 -7.38
N GLY A 310 -5.12 4.78 -8.14
CA GLY A 310 -4.58 4.12 -9.34
C GLY A 310 -3.63 2.95 -9.04
N TRP A 311 -3.65 2.38 -7.84
CA TRP A 311 -2.84 1.22 -7.44
C TRP A 311 -3.22 -0.05 -8.21
N SER A 312 -4.52 -0.31 -8.43
CA SER A 312 -5.02 -1.45 -9.22
C SER A 312 -4.46 -1.44 -10.64
N LYS A 313 -4.42 -0.26 -11.27
CA LYS A 313 -3.94 -0.03 -12.63
C LYS A 313 -2.41 0.01 -12.74
N TYR A 314 -1.69 0.07 -11.62
CA TYR A 314 -0.23 0.12 -11.65
C TYR A 314 0.36 -1.20 -12.17
N THR A 315 1.21 -1.12 -13.18
CA THR A 315 2.00 -2.26 -13.66
C THR A 315 3.45 -1.85 -13.75
N VAL A 316 4.36 -2.73 -13.31
CA VAL A 316 5.79 -2.47 -13.43
C VAL A 316 6.16 -2.56 -14.91
N THR A 317 6.59 -1.45 -15.49
CA THR A 317 7.10 -1.42 -16.87
C THR A 317 8.55 -1.89 -16.85
N GLU A 318 8.78 -3.17 -17.17
CA GLU A 318 10.13 -3.70 -17.38
C GLU A 318 10.44 -3.74 -18.89
N LYS A 319 11.68 -3.39 -19.26
CA LYS A 319 12.21 -3.80 -20.57
C LYS A 319 12.19 -5.32 -20.59
N LYS A 320 11.30 -5.94 -21.37
CA LYS A 320 11.29 -7.39 -21.58
C LYS A 320 12.69 -7.81 -22.00
N GLY A 321 13.44 -8.45 -21.10
CA GLY A 321 14.64 -9.16 -21.49
C GLY A 321 14.27 -10.17 -22.57
N LYS A 322 15.00 -10.17 -23.68
CA LYS A 322 14.96 -11.27 -24.64
C LYS A 322 15.42 -12.49 -23.84
N PHE A 323 14.51 -13.42 -23.58
CA PHE A 323 14.68 -14.58 -22.69
C PHE A 323 14.71 -14.22 -21.21
N SER A 324 13.78 -14.80 -20.43
CA SER A 324 13.98 -14.85 -18.99
C SER A 324 15.19 -15.76 -18.76
N ALA A 325 16.18 -15.29 -18.01
CA ALA A 325 17.23 -16.15 -17.44
C ALA A 325 16.62 -17.30 -16.60
N ASN A 326 15.31 -17.27 -16.33
CA ASN A 326 14.53 -18.34 -15.73
C ASN A 326 14.26 -19.54 -16.65
N ARG A 327 14.47 -19.43 -17.98
CA ARG A 327 14.35 -20.59 -18.89
C ARG A 327 15.50 -21.59 -18.70
N GLU A 328 16.64 -21.15 -18.14
CA GLU A 328 17.78 -22.01 -17.81
C GLU A 328 17.56 -22.88 -16.55
N LYS A 329 16.60 -22.55 -15.69
CA LYS A 329 16.23 -23.37 -14.53
C LYS A 329 14.88 -24.04 -14.71
N ARG A 330 14.66 -24.73 -15.83
CA ARG A 330 13.57 -25.70 -15.89
C ARG A 330 13.84 -26.72 -14.78
N ARG A 331 12.94 -26.77 -13.78
CA ARG A 331 12.97 -27.77 -12.72
C ARG A 331 13.05 -29.14 -13.40
N HIS A 332 14.09 -29.92 -13.09
CA HIS A 332 14.24 -31.27 -13.65
C HIS A 332 12.97 -32.05 -13.37
N VAL A 333 12.39 -32.62 -14.43
CA VAL A 333 11.20 -33.46 -14.32
C VAL A 333 11.71 -34.89 -14.36
N PHE A 334 11.57 -35.59 -13.23
CA PHE A 334 12.02 -36.97 -13.13
C PHE A 334 11.27 -37.85 -14.13
N CYS A 335 12.01 -38.63 -14.90
CA CYS A 335 11.42 -39.65 -15.76
C CYS A 335 10.99 -40.87 -14.92
N ARG A 336 10.19 -41.76 -15.52
CA ARG A 336 9.67 -42.95 -14.85
C ARG A 336 10.77 -43.82 -14.22
N ASP A 337 11.91 -43.95 -14.89
CA ASP A 337 13.01 -44.79 -14.40
C ASP A 337 13.79 -44.12 -13.26
N GLU A 338 13.89 -42.79 -13.26
CA GLU A 338 14.45 -42.05 -12.12
C GLU A 338 13.55 -42.16 -10.90
N VAL A 339 12.22 -42.04 -11.06
CA VAL A 339 11.26 -42.24 -9.98
C VAL A 339 11.36 -43.66 -9.41
N LYS A 340 11.43 -44.69 -10.26
CA LYS A 340 11.65 -46.08 -9.81
C LYS A 340 12.93 -46.24 -8.99
N LYS A 341 14.04 -45.63 -9.43
CA LYS A 341 15.32 -45.66 -8.70
C LYS A 341 15.21 -44.97 -7.34
N ILE A 342 14.53 -43.82 -7.27
CA ILE A 342 14.29 -43.09 -6.03
C ILE A 342 13.50 -43.96 -5.05
N VAL A 343 12.35 -44.50 -5.48
CA VAL A 343 11.50 -45.36 -4.63
C VAL A 343 12.26 -46.60 -4.18
N ALA A 344 12.95 -47.32 -5.08
CA ALA A 344 13.70 -48.52 -4.72
C ALA A 344 14.81 -48.22 -3.71
N HIS A 345 15.49 -47.07 -3.85
CA HIS A 345 16.52 -46.64 -2.91
C HIS A 345 15.93 -46.30 -1.55
N THR A 346 14.85 -45.51 -1.48
CA THR A 346 14.25 -45.09 -0.20
C THR A 346 13.61 -46.27 0.53
N THR A 347 12.96 -47.18 -0.18
CA THR A 347 12.41 -48.42 0.42
C THR A 347 13.49 -49.32 1.02
N LYS A 348 14.70 -49.31 0.46
CA LYS A 348 15.82 -50.13 0.97
C LYS A 348 16.58 -49.47 2.13
N THR A 349 16.65 -48.14 2.15
CA THR A 349 17.60 -47.39 3.00
C THR A 349 16.94 -46.57 4.10
N ARG A 350 15.64 -46.30 4.01
CA ARG A 350 14.90 -45.48 4.99
C ARG A 350 14.05 -46.37 5.88
N ASP A 351 13.86 -45.94 7.12
CA ASP A 351 13.02 -46.63 8.10
C ASP A 351 11.55 -46.53 7.69
N SER A 352 10.86 -47.68 7.64
CA SER A 352 9.44 -47.79 7.29
C SER A 352 8.51 -47.06 8.26
N ASN A 353 8.98 -46.64 9.43
CA ASN A 353 8.22 -45.83 10.37
C ASN A 353 8.34 -44.31 10.10
N THR A 354 9.06 -43.90 9.06
CA THR A 354 9.34 -42.48 8.77
C THR A 354 8.71 -42.01 7.46
N VAL A 355 8.46 -40.69 7.38
CA VAL A 355 7.96 -40.05 6.15
C VAL A 355 8.95 -40.16 4.98
N ASP A 356 10.25 -40.35 5.25
CA ASP A 356 11.26 -40.53 4.21
C ASP A 356 11.08 -41.84 3.42
N PHE A 357 10.45 -42.86 4.04
CA PHE A 357 10.09 -44.10 3.37
C PHE A 357 8.80 -43.94 2.56
N TRP A 358 7.75 -43.38 3.19
CA TRP A 358 6.40 -43.31 2.60
C TRP A 358 6.22 -42.16 1.60
N GLY A 359 6.91 -41.04 1.79
CA GLY A 359 6.75 -39.83 0.98
C GLY A 359 7.01 -40.04 -0.51
N PRO A 360 8.13 -40.68 -0.91
CA PRO A 360 8.37 -41.00 -2.31
C PRO A 360 7.30 -41.92 -2.92
N LEU A 361 6.76 -42.87 -2.15
CA LEU A 361 5.69 -43.77 -2.60
C LEU A 361 4.39 -42.99 -2.87
N PHE A 362 3.93 -42.21 -1.88
CA PHE A 362 2.73 -41.37 -2.05
C PHE A 362 2.91 -40.33 -3.17
N GLY A 363 4.08 -39.71 -3.29
CA GLY A 363 4.38 -38.78 -4.37
C GLY A 363 4.35 -39.43 -5.76
N ALA A 364 4.82 -40.68 -5.87
CA ALA A 364 4.85 -41.41 -7.14
C ALA A 364 3.47 -41.92 -7.59
N PHE A 365 2.62 -42.36 -6.66
CA PHE A 365 1.33 -43.00 -6.98
C PHE A 365 0.13 -42.04 -6.91
N HIS A 366 0.15 -41.07 -6.00
CA HIS A 366 -1.00 -40.20 -5.73
C HIS A 366 -0.72 -38.73 -6.04
N GLY A 367 0.54 -38.35 -6.26
CA GLY A 367 0.91 -36.96 -6.57
C GLY A 367 0.64 -35.97 -5.43
N LEU A 368 0.57 -36.48 -4.19
CA LEU A 368 0.31 -35.68 -3.00
C LEU A 368 1.41 -34.63 -2.78
N ARG A 369 1.02 -33.44 -2.30
CA ARG A 369 1.97 -32.42 -1.84
C ARG A 369 2.67 -32.89 -0.56
N LEU A 370 3.87 -32.40 -0.31
CA LEU A 370 4.64 -32.78 0.87
C LEU A 370 3.87 -32.51 2.17
N GLU A 371 3.14 -31.39 2.24
CA GLU A 371 2.31 -31.06 3.39
C GLU A 371 1.13 -32.03 3.57
N GLU A 372 0.54 -32.53 2.48
CA GLU A 372 -0.56 -33.50 2.52
C GLU A 372 -0.06 -34.86 3.04
N VAL A 373 1.09 -35.32 2.53
CA VAL A 373 1.73 -36.55 3.02
C VAL A 373 2.10 -36.46 4.49
N SER A 374 2.61 -35.30 4.93
CA SER A 374 3.08 -35.12 6.31
C SER A 374 1.96 -35.08 7.35
N GLN A 375 0.70 -34.93 6.92
CA GLN A 375 -0.48 -34.86 7.80
C GLN A 375 -1.33 -36.13 7.76
N LEU A 376 -0.97 -37.08 6.89
CA LEU A 376 -1.71 -38.33 6.72
C LEU A 376 -1.69 -39.16 8.02
N ARG A 377 -2.86 -39.64 8.43
CA ARG A 377 -3.05 -40.53 9.57
C ARG A 377 -3.38 -41.94 9.08
N VAL A 378 -3.20 -42.93 9.96
CA VAL A 378 -3.59 -44.31 9.67
C VAL A 378 -5.09 -44.39 9.35
N ASP A 379 -5.91 -43.61 10.05
CA ASP A 379 -7.36 -43.54 9.84
C ASP A 379 -7.77 -42.96 8.47
N ASP A 380 -6.86 -42.27 7.77
CA ASP A 380 -7.12 -41.75 6.42
C ASP A 380 -6.95 -42.86 5.35
N VAL A 381 -6.43 -44.03 5.71
CA VAL A 381 -6.18 -45.16 4.80
C VAL A 381 -7.32 -46.16 4.92
N VAL A 382 -8.11 -46.26 3.84
CA VAL A 382 -9.20 -47.24 3.73
C VAL A 382 -8.84 -48.32 2.72
N THR A 383 -9.13 -49.57 3.07
CA THR A 383 -9.09 -50.68 2.11
C THR A 383 -10.34 -50.61 1.25
N ALA A 384 -10.20 -50.26 -0.02
CA ALA A 384 -11.27 -50.48 -0.99
C ALA A 384 -11.31 -51.99 -1.31
N GLU A 385 -12.41 -52.67 -0.99
CA GLU A 385 -12.69 -53.98 -1.58
C GLU A 385 -12.85 -53.78 -3.09
N GLY A 386 -11.95 -54.40 -3.86
CA GLY A 386 -11.95 -54.37 -5.32
C GLY A 386 -12.46 -55.68 -5.89
#